data_AF-A0A956Y5K0-F1
#
_entry.id   AF-A0A956Y5K0-F1
#
_cell.length_a   1.000
_cell.length_b   1.000
_cell.length_c   1.000
_cell.angle_alpha   90.00
_cell.angle_beta   90.00
_cell.angle_gamma   90.00
#
_symmetry.space_group_name_H-M   'P 1'
#
loop_
_entity.id
_entity.type
_entity.pdbx_description
1 polymer ?
#
loop_
_entity_poly.entity_id
_entity_poly.type
_entity_poly.pdbx_seq_one_letter_code
_entity_poly.pdbx_strand_id
1 'polypeptide(L)'
;MTSQNESTIRKALLVLASVMFAGTPVELWLADHTQEPAQFVPFVLCILGLLALLAVIFRPSRSTLRALQAAMLLNIVGGLVGIGLHLAGNYTFEQEIRPNAAASELILDTLKGANPLIAPGLLVFIALMVLIAIYRHPAGR
;
A
#
# COMPACT_ATOMS: atom_id res chain seq x y z
N MET A 1 26.45 13.92 -14.78
CA MET A 1 25.49 12.96 -15.35
C MET A 1 24.77 12.12 -14.29
N THR A 2 25.44 11.62 -13.25
CA THR A 2 24.81 10.81 -12.19
C THR A 2 23.69 11.53 -11.42
N SER A 3 23.88 12.82 -11.06
CA SER A 3 22.88 13.61 -10.31
C SER A 3 21.60 13.92 -11.10
N GLN A 4 21.70 14.09 -12.42
CA GLN A 4 20.55 14.39 -13.27
C GLN A 4 19.67 13.14 -13.45
N ASN A 5 20.28 11.98 -13.66
CA ASN A 5 19.57 10.70 -13.74
C ASN A 5 18.87 10.37 -12.42
N GLU A 6 19.51 10.61 -11.28
CA GLU A 6 18.91 10.42 -9.96
C GLU A 6 17.66 11.29 -9.76
N SER A 7 17.73 12.57 -10.15
CA SER A 7 16.58 13.50 -10.10
C SER A 7 15.42 13.05 -10.99
N THR A 8 15.72 12.59 -12.21
CA THR A 8 14.72 12.09 -13.15
C THR A 8 14.03 10.82 -12.62
N ILE A 9 14.79 9.84 -12.14
CA ILE A 9 14.24 8.60 -11.58
C ILE A 9 13.37 8.90 -10.36
N ARG A 10 13.85 9.77 -9.47
CA ARG A 10 13.08 10.22 -8.30
C ARG A 10 11.73 10.79 -8.70
N LYS A 11 11.70 11.72 -9.65
CA LYS A 11 10.45 12.31 -10.14
C LYS A 11 9.55 11.26 -10.77
N ALA A 12 10.09 10.35 -11.58
CA ALA A 12 9.32 9.28 -12.19
C ALA A 12 8.66 8.36 -11.15
N LEU A 13 9.41 7.95 -10.11
CA LEU A 13 8.88 7.13 -9.02
C LEU A 13 7.80 7.86 -8.21
N LEU A 14 7.98 9.17 -7.95
CA LEU A 14 6.96 9.96 -7.25
C LEU A 14 5.70 10.13 -8.10
N VAL A 15 5.81 10.37 -9.42
CA VAL A 15 4.66 10.44 -10.32
C VAL A 15 3.94 9.09 -10.39
N LEU A 16 4.70 8.00 -10.51
CA LEU A 16 4.14 6.64 -10.50
C LEU A 16 3.38 6.37 -9.19
N ALA A 17 3.98 6.71 -8.04
CA ALA A 17 3.32 6.59 -6.74
C ALA A 17 2.02 7.42 -6.66
N SER A 18 1.99 8.64 -7.20
CA SER A 18 0.78 9.47 -7.25
C SER A 18 -0.35 8.76 -8.02
N VAL A 19 -0.03 8.21 -9.20
CA VAL A 19 -1.00 7.50 -10.04
C VAL A 19 -1.50 6.26 -9.32
N MET A 20 -0.62 5.50 -8.68
CA MET A 20 -1.01 4.30 -7.94
C MET A 20 -1.89 4.64 -6.73
N PHE A 21 -1.54 5.63 -5.92
CA PHE A 21 -2.38 6.07 -4.79
C PHE A 21 -3.73 6.62 -5.22
N ALA A 22 -3.83 7.24 -6.40
CA ALA A 22 -5.11 7.71 -6.95
C ALA A 22 -5.93 6.56 -7.56
N GLY A 23 -5.28 5.59 -8.20
CA GLY A 23 -5.92 4.46 -8.85
C GLY A 23 -6.44 3.42 -7.86
N THR A 24 -5.71 3.12 -6.77
CA THR A 24 -6.09 2.08 -5.80
C THR A 24 -7.48 2.30 -5.20
N PRO A 25 -7.88 3.51 -4.73
CA PRO A 25 -9.26 3.74 -4.28
C PRO A 25 -10.33 3.48 -5.34
N VAL A 26 -10.03 3.76 -6.62
CA VAL A 26 -10.95 3.50 -7.72
C VAL A 26 -11.10 1.99 -7.92
N GLU A 27 -9.99 1.24 -7.93
CA GLU A 27 -10.02 -0.22 -8.02
C GLU A 27 -10.75 -0.86 -6.84
N LEU A 28 -10.51 -0.37 -5.61
CA LEU A 28 -11.20 -0.85 -4.41
C LEU A 28 -12.71 -0.60 -4.47
N TRP A 29 -13.11 0.57 -4.95
CA TRP A 29 -14.52 0.87 -5.13
C TRP A 29 -15.18 -0.01 -6.20
N LEU A 30 -14.50 -0.26 -7.32
CA LEU A 30 -14.97 -1.18 -8.37
C LEU A 30 -15.01 -2.64 -7.93
N ALA A 31 -14.24 -3.00 -6.89
CA ALA A 31 -14.22 -4.33 -6.30
C ALA A 31 -15.19 -4.48 -5.11
N ASP A 32 -16.15 -3.56 -4.96
CA ASP A 32 -17.13 -3.52 -3.85
C ASP A 32 -16.49 -3.58 -2.46
N HIS A 33 -15.30 -3.00 -2.29
CA HIS A 33 -14.56 -2.98 -1.02
C HIS A 33 -15.08 -1.85 -0.09
N THR A 34 -16.39 -1.78 0.10
CA THR A 34 -17.08 -0.73 0.87
C THR A 34 -18.18 -1.27 1.79
N GLN A 35 -18.25 -2.59 1.96
CA GLN A 35 -19.33 -3.29 2.68
C GLN A 35 -19.13 -3.29 4.19
N GLU A 36 -17.89 -3.15 4.66
CA GLU A 36 -17.56 -3.11 6.09
C GLU A 36 -16.74 -1.87 6.46
N PRO A 37 -16.89 -1.34 7.69
CA PRO A 37 -16.12 -0.18 8.13
C PRO A 37 -14.60 -0.34 7.99
N ALA A 38 -14.07 -1.54 8.22
CA ALA A 38 -12.64 -1.83 8.09
C ALA A 38 -12.13 -1.68 6.65
N GLN A 39 -13.00 -1.87 5.65
CA GLN A 39 -12.64 -1.77 4.23
C GLN A 39 -12.38 -0.32 3.79
N PHE A 40 -12.79 0.69 4.59
CA PHE A 40 -12.46 2.09 4.33
C PHE A 40 -11.05 2.50 4.76
N VAL A 41 -10.36 1.69 5.57
CA VAL A 41 -8.97 1.93 6.00
C VAL A 41 -8.03 2.14 4.79
N PRO A 42 -7.98 1.26 3.77
CA PRO A 42 -7.11 1.47 2.62
C PRO A 42 -7.42 2.77 1.85
N PHE A 43 -8.68 3.21 1.77
CA PHE A 43 -9.03 4.51 1.14
C PHE A 43 -8.39 5.68 1.88
N VAL A 44 -8.50 5.69 3.22
CA VAL A 44 -7.89 6.72 4.06
C VAL A 44 -6.37 6.70 3.92
N LEU A 45 -5.75 5.52 3.93
CA LEU A 45 -4.30 5.36 3.78
C LEU A 45 -3.81 5.87 2.41
N CYS A 46 -4.56 5.60 1.33
CA CYS A 46 -4.26 6.13 0.00
C CYS A 46 -4.35 7.65 -0.05
N ILE A 47 -5.42 8.24 0.52
CA ILE A 47 -5.60 9.70 0.56
C ILE A 47 -4.47 10.36 1.36
N LEU A 48 -4.15 9.83 2.55
CA LEU A 48 -3.06 10.34 3.39
C LEU A 48 -1.70 10.22 2.68
N GLY A 49 -1.44 9.08 2.03
CA GLY A 49 -0.24 8.86 1.23
C GLY A 49 -0.12 9.87 0.08
N LEU A 50 -1.19 10.05 -0.69
CA LEU A 50 -1.24 10.99 -1.80
C LEU A 50 -1.04 12.44 -1.34
N LEU A 51 -1.71 12.88 -0.29
CA LEU A 51 -1.56 14.25 0.23
C LEU A 51 -0.14 14.52 0.71
N ALA A 52 0.47 13.58 1.44
CA ALA A 52 1.85 13.73 1.91
C ALA A 52 2.85 13.73 0.74
N LEU A 53 2.61 12.92 -0.28
CA LEU A 53 3.42 12.83 -1.48
C LEU A 53 3.36 14.15 -2.28
N LEU A 54 2.15 14.66 -2.51
CA LEU A 54 1.93 15.95 -3.19
C LEU A 54 2.58 17.10 -2.40
N ALA A 55 2.53 17.08 -1.07
CA ALA A 55 3.21 18.07 -0.25
C ALA A 55 4.74 18.09 -0.48
N VAL A 56 5.37 16.92 -0.65
CA VAL A 56 6.80 16.84 -1.01
C VAL A 56 7.07 17.30 -2.44
N ILE A 57 6.19 16.96 -3.40
CA ILE A 57 6.34 17.38 -4.81
C ILE A 57 6.28 18.91 -4.94
N PHE A 58 5.34 19.56 -4.26
CA PHE A 58 5.14 21.01 -4.39
C PHE A 58 5.99 21.84 -3.43
N ARG A 59 6.29 21.34 -2.23
CA ARG A 59 7.03 22.05 -1.18
C ARG A 59 8.01 21.11 -0.46
N PRO A 60 9.10 20.69 -1.14
CA PRO A 60 10.07 19.79 -0.55
C PRO A 60 10.78 20.48 0.62
N SER A 61 10.63 19.91 1.82
CA SER A 61 11.24 20.41 3.05
C SER A 61 11.45 19.25 4.02
N ARG A 62 12.24 19.46 5.08
CA ARG A 62 12.44 18.43 6.11
C ARG A 62 11.13 17.97 6.75
N SER A 63 10.18 18.88 6.98
CA SER A 63 8.89 18.55 7.59
C SER A 63 7.99 17.74 6.64
N THR A 64 7.88 18.14 5.37
CA THR A 64 7.08 17.39 4.37
C THR A 64 7.66 16.00 4.12
N LEU A 65 8.99 15.86 4.11
CA LEU A 65 9.65 14.56 4.01
C LEU A 65 9.36 13.65 5.22
N ARG A 66 9.38 14.20 6.45
CA ARG A 66 9.03 13.44 7.66
C ARG A 66 7.57 13.01 7.67
N ALA A 67 6.66 13.89 7.26
CA ALA A 67 5.25 13.58 7.11
C ALA A 67 5.04 12.46 6.09
N LEU A 68 5.73 12.53 4.94
CA LEU A 68 5.68 11.46 3.93
C LEU A 68 6.21 10.13 4.48
N GLN A 69 7.34 10.14 5.20
CA GLN A 69 7.87 8.93 5.83
C GLN A 69 6.88 8.30 6.81
N ALA A 70 6.24 9.13 7.66
CA ALA A 70 5.21 8.65 8.57
C ALA A 70 4.02 8.04 7.81
N ALA A 71 3.54 8.71 6.75
CA ALA A 71 2.45 8.19 5.92
C ALA A 71 2.82 6.87 5.22
N MET A 72 4.08 6.71 4.77
CA MET A 72 4.55 5.46 4.17
C MET A 72 4.64 4.34 5.20
N LEU A 73 5.08 4.62 6.44
CA LEU A 73 5.05 3.64 7.52
C LEU A 73 3.63 3.18 7.86
N LEU A 74 2.67 4.12 7.90
CA LEU A 74 1.25 3.77 8.08
C LEU A 74 0.72 2.89 6.95
N ASN A 75 1.09 3.17 5.70
CA ASN A 75 0.72 2.32 4.56
C ASN A 75 1.37 0.92 4.62
N ILE A 76 2.62 0.81 5.06
CA ILE A 76 3.27 -0.50 5.27
C ILE A 76 2.54 -1.28 6.35
N VAL A 77 2.31 -0.68 7.52
CA VAL A 77 1.62 -1.34 8.62
C VAL A 77 0.19 -1.72 8.21
N GLY A 78 -0.55 -0.79 7.61
CA GLY A 78 -1.91 -1.03 7.15
C GLY A 78 -2.01 -2.12 6.07
N GLY A 79 -1.08 -2.13 5.12
CA GLY A 79 -1.00 -3.17 4.10
C GLY A 79 -0.66 -4.55 4.67
N LEU A 80 0.29 -4.63 5.62
CA LEU A 80 0.63 -5.90 6.29
C LEU A 80 -0.54 -6.42 7.14
N VAL A 81 -1.23 -5.53 7.86
CA VAL A 81 -2.45 -5.88 8.60
C VAL A 81 -3.55 -6.36 7.63
N GLY A 82 -3.75 -5.66 6.51
CA GLY A 82 -4.72 -6.04 5.47
C GLY A 82 -4.43 -7.42 4.86
N ILE A 83 -3.15 -7.72 4.58
CA ILE A 83 -2.74 -9.07 4.16
C ILE A 83 -3.14 -10.11 5.20
N GLY A 84 -2.85 -9.86 6.48
CA GLY A 84 -3.23 -10.76 7.58
C GLY A 84 -4.74 -11.00 7.67
N LEU A 85 -5.55 -9.94 7.54
CA LEU A 85 -7.01 -10.03 7.56
C LEU A 85 -7.55 -10.82 6.36
N HIS A 86 -7.02 -10.58 5.17
CA HIS A 86 -7.44 -11.30 3.96
C HIS A 86 -7.10 -12.79 4.04
N LEU A 87 -5.89 -13.12 4.52
CA LEU A 87 -5.48 -14.51 4.76
C LEU A 87 -6.37 -15.18 5.82
N ALA A 88 -6.64 -14.50 6.93
CA ALA A 88 -7.50 -15.03 7.98
C ALA A 88 -8.92 -15.30 7.46
N GLY A 89 -9.49 -14.37 6.68
CA GLY A 89 -10.81 -14.54 6.07
C GLY A 89 -10.84 -15.72 5.08
N ASN A 90 -9.83 -15.84 4.22
CA ASN A 90 -9.73 -16.95 3.28
C ASN A 90 -9.60 -18.30 4.02
N TYR A 91 -8.78 -18.34 5.08
CA TYR A 91 -8.59 -19.55 5.87
C TYR A 91 -9.90 -20.01 6.55
N THR A 92 -10.60 -19.07 7.19
CA THR A 92 -11.91 -19.35 7.82
C THR A 92 -12.91 -19.88 6.81
N PHE A 93 -12.99 -19.27 5.62
CA PHE A 93 -13.87 -19.73 4.54
C PHE A 93 -13.54 -21.16 4.07
N GLU A 94 -12.26 -21.47 3.87
CA GLU A 94 -11.84 -22.82 3.48
C GLU A 94 -12.13 -23.85 4.58
N GLN A 95 -12.00 -23.49 5.86
CA GLN A 95 -12.38 -24.35 6.97
C GLN A 95 -13.89 -24.61 7.04
N GLU A 96 -14.72 -23.62 6.72
CA GLU A 96 -16.18 -23.79 6.66
C GLU A 96 -16.59 -24.78 5.55
N ILE A 97 -15.88 -24.77 4.41
CA ILE A 97 -16.13 -25.71 3.31
C ILE A 97 -15.54 -27.09 3.60
N ARG A 98 -14.36 -27.17 4.23
CA ARG A 98 -13.60 -28.40 4.47
C ARG A 98 -13.24 -28.55 5.96
N PRO A 99 -14.21 -28.82 6.84
CA PRO A 99 -14.00 -28.78 8.30
C PRO A 99 -13.02 -29.82 8.86
N ASN A 100 -12.78 -30.90 8.11
CA ASN A 100 -11.87 -31.98 8.53
C ASN A 100 -10.48 -31.91 7.85
N ALA A 101 -10.22 -30.90 7.00
CA ALA A 101 -8.93 -30.76 6.34
C ALA A 101 -7.85 -30.33 7.35
N ALA A 102 -6.65 -30.89 7.23
CA ALA A 102 -5.52 -30.43 8.02
C ALA A 102 -5.12 -29.00 7.60
N ALA A 103 -4.63 -28.18 8.53
CA ALA A 103 -4.24 -26.80 8.23
C ALA A 103 -3.20 -26.70 7.09
N SER A 104 -2.30 -27.67 6.99
CA SER A 104 -1.30 -27.76 5.91
C SER A 104 -1.93 -27.93 4.52
N GLU A 105 -3.09 -28.56 4.43
CA GLU A 105 -3.82 -28.76 3.18
C GLU A 105 -4.47 -27.46 2.70
N LEU A 106 -4.79 -26.54 3.63
CA LEU A 106 -5.50 -25.29 3.34
C LEU A 106 -4.58 -24.12 3.01
N ILE A 107 -3.25 -24.27 3.15
CA ILE A 107 -2.30 -23.16 2.97
C ILE A 107 -2.40 -22.57 1.56
N LEU A 108 -2.39 -23.42 0.53
CA LEU A 108 -2.41 -22.96 -0.85
C LEU A 108 -3.77 -22.35 -1.22
N ASP A 109 -4.85 -22.90 -0.69
CA ASP A 109 -6.22 -22.43 -0.92
C ASP A 109 -6.44 -21.07 -0.24
N THR A 110 -5.93 -20.89 0.98
CA THR A 110 -5.93 -19.61 1.71
C THR A 110 -5.24 -18.49 0.92
N LEU A 111 -4.12 -18.80 0.26
CA LEU A 111 -3.39 -17.85 -0.58
C LEU A 111 -4.12 -17.48 -1.87
N LYS A 112 -4.97 -18.38 -2.38
CA LYS A 112 -5.75 -18.21 -3.62
C LYS A 112 -7.21 -17.83 -3.37
N GLY A 113 -7.59 -17.67 -2.10
CA GLY A 113 -8.97 -17.47 -1.70
C GLY A 113 -9.57 -16.17 -2.23
N ALA A 114 -10.88 -16.05 -2.03
CA ALA A 114 -11.69 -14.99 -2.61
C ALA A 114 -11.29 -13.56 -2.18
N ASN A 115 -10.62 -13.39 -1.04
CA ASN A 115 -10.08 -12.10 -0.60
C ASN A 115 -8.65 -11.94 -1.17
N PRO A 116 -8.46 -11.19 -2.27
CA PRO A 116 -7.16 -11.12 -2.96
C PRO A 116 -6.16 -10.29 -2.16
N LEU A 117 -4.88 -10.68 -2.18
CA LEU A 117 -3.81 -9.94 -1.48
C LEU A 117 -3.26 -8.73 -2.25
N ILE A 118 -3.77 -8.49 -3.47
CA ILE A 118 -3.23 -7.48 -4.39
C ILE A 118 -3.35 -6.08 -3.79
N ALA A 119 -4.53 -5.65 -3.37
CA ALA A 119 -4.73 -4.31 -2.82
C ALA A 119 -3.89 -4.03 -1.56
N PRO A 120 -3.90 -4.87 -0.50
CA PRO A 120 -3.07 -4.60 0.67
C PRO A 120 -1.56 -4.75 0.37
N GLY A 121 -1.17 -5.65 -0.55
CA GLY A 121 0.21 -5.74 -1.03
C GLY A 121 0.67 -4.51 -1.81
N LEU A 122 -0.23 -3.89 -2.58
CA LEU A 122 0.04 -2.68 -3.36
C LEU A 122 0.36 -1.49 -2.45
N LEU A 123 -0.34 -1.35 -1.30
CA LEU A 123 -0.02 -0.31 -0.31
C LEU A 123 1.41 -0.44 0.23
N VAL A 124 1.85 -1.66 0.54
CA VAL A 124 3.23 -1.93 0.99
C VAL A 124 4.22 -1.60 -0.13
N PHE A 125 3.94 -2.04 -1.36
CA PHE A 125 4.81 -1.81 -2.51
C PHE A 125 4.98 -0.32 -2.82
N ILE A 126 3.88 0.44 -2.92
CA ILE A 126 3.93 1.89 -3.16
C ILE A 126 4.75 2.57 -2.05
N ALA A 127 4.51 2.21 -0.79
CA ALA A 127 5.19 2.84 0.33
C ALA A 127 6.70 2.61 0.32
N LEU A 128 7.15 1.38 0.05
CA LEU A 128 8.58 1.06 -0.09
C LEU A 128 9.20 1.80 -1.27
N MET A 129 8.51 1.83 -2.41
CA MET A 129 8.96 2.54 -3.61
C MET A 129 9.14 4.04 -3.33
N VAL A 130 8.20 4.68 -2.63
CA VAL A 130 8.30 6.09 -2.23
C VAL A 130 9.45 6.32 -1.25
N LEU A 131 9.64 5.47 -0.25
CA LEU A 131 10.75 5.57 0.70
C LEU A 131 12.11 5.49 -0.01
N ILE A 132 12.25 4.61 -1.00
CA ILE A 132 13.41 4.54 -1.88
C ILE A 132 13.55 5.83 -2.68
N ALA A 133 12.47 6.32 -3.28
CA ALA A 133 12.46 7.54 -4.08
C ALA A 133 12.88 8.78 -3.27
N ILE A 134 12.61 8.84 -1.96
CA ILE A 134 13.02 9.95 -1.09
C ILE A 134 14.30 9.67 -0.28
N TYR A 135 14.95 8.52 -0.50
CA TYR A 135 16.22 8.24 0.15
C TYR A 135 17.26 9.32 -0.22
N ARG A 136 17.94 9.83 0.81
CA ARG A 136 18.92 10.94 0.72
C ARG A 136 18.43 12.18 -0.04
N HIS A 137 17.13 12.48 0.04
CA HIS A 137 16.52 13.62 -0.64
C HIS A 137 17.27 14.94 -0.32
N PRO A 138 17.58 15.80 -1.31
CA PRO A 138 18.34 17.05 -1.09
C PRO A 138 17.71 17.97 -0.03
N ALA A 139 16.38 18.09 -0.03
CA ALA A 139 15.64 18.90 0.95
C ALA A 139 15.63 18.33 2.40
N GLY A 140 16.18 17.13 2.58
CA GLY A 140 16.32 16.50 3.90
C GLY A 140 17.69 16.74 4.56
N ARG A 141 18.65 17.32 3.82
CA ARG A 141 19.99 17.65 4.33
C ARG A 141 19.99 18.91 5.16
#